data_AF-A0A939FQK7-F1
#
_entry.id   AF-A0A939FQK7-F1
#
_cell.length_a   1.000
_cell.length_b   1.000
_cell.length_c   1.000
_cell.angle_alpha   90.00
_cell.angle_beta   90.00
_cell.angle_gamma   90.00
#
_symmetry.space_group_name_H-M   'P 1'
#
loop_
_entity.id
_entity.type
_entity.pdbx_description
1 polymer ?
#
loop_
_entity_poly.entity_id
_entity_poly.type
_entity_poly.pdbx_seq_one_letter_code
_entity_poly.pdbx_strand_id
1 'polypeptide(L)'
;MAFARRPGITGPIRVEDRAGDGTVSAVIVLDLDMPLRDDQRVLLLLDEKRPPAGRPAYGYQFRAPFPLGPRPDPKRVRIAVKGVRPAVYLARVQADGVQSALTFSNEGAFEGPVVDLGAPR
;
A
#
# COMPACT_ATOMS: atom_id res chain seq x y z
N MET A 1 17.49 5.70 23.37
CA MET A 1 17.19 4.82 22.21
C MET A 1 15.67 4.78 22.08
N ALA A 2 15.09 5.33 21.00
CA ALA A 2 13.65 5.29 20.78
C ALA A 2 13.32 4.12 19.85
N PHE A 3 12.56 3.14 20.35
CA PHE A 3 12.03 2.06 19.51
C PHE A 3 10.83 2.60 18.73
N ALA A 4 10.93 2.64 17.41
CA ALA A 4 9.79 2.97 16.56
C ALA A 4 8.92 1.72 16.33
N ARG A 5 7.62 1.83 16.59
CA ARG A 5 6.66 0.73 16.39
C ARG A 5 6.47 0.47 14.89
N ARG A 6 6.55 -0.80 14.48
CA ARG A 6 6.26 -1.23 13.11
C ARG A 6 4.74 -1.19 12.85
N PRO A 7 4.26 -0.52 11.79
CA PRO A 7 2.85 -0.59 11.42
C PRO A 7 2.52 -1.95 10.80
N GLY A 8 1.39 -2.55 11.17
CA GLY A 8 0.77 -3.67 10.47
C GLY A 8 -0.43 -3.18 9.66
N ILE A 9 -0.60 -3.66 8.42
CA ILE A 9 -1.85 -3.46 7.67
C ILE A 9 -2.85 -4.51 8.15
N THR A 10 -4.03 -4.06 8.57
CA THR A 10 -5.09 -4.92 9.11
C THR A 10 -6.23 -5.01 8.10
N GLY A 11 -6.73 -6.22 7.87
CA GLY A 11 -7.85 -6.46 6.96
C GLY A 11 -7.51 -6.26 5.47
N PRO A 12 -8.54 -6.29 4.61
CA PRO A 12 -8.37 -6.12 3.17
C PRO A 12 -8.05 -4.67 2.80
N ILE A 13 -7.14 -4.49 1.83
CA ILE A 13 -6.87 -3.18 1.23
C ILE A 13 -8.02 -2.83 0.30
N ARG A 14 -8.63 -1.65 0.51
CA ARG A 14 -9.74 -1.17 -0.33
C ARG A 14 -9.20 -0.25 -1.43
N VAL A 15 -9.87 -0.31 -2.58
CA VAL A 15 -9.62 0.53 -3.75
C VAL A 15 -10.89 1.33 -4.02
N GLU A 16 -10.78 2.64 -3.95
CA GLU A 16 -11.86 3.59 -4.19
C GLU A 16 -11.53 4.50 -5.39
N ASP A 17 -12.53 5.17 -5.95
CA ASP A 17 -12.39 6.17 -7.02
C ASP A 17 -11.51 5.72 -8.20
N ARG A 18 -11.64 4.44 -8.58
CA ARG A 18 -10.82 3.84 -9.63
C ARG A 18 -11.16 4.44 -11.00
N ALA A 19 -10.14 4.85 -11.74
CA ALA A 19 -10.25 5.41 -13.08
C ALA A 19 -9.02 5.06 -13.96
N GLY A 20 -9.19 5.27 -15.27
CA GLY A 20 -8.12 5.21 -16.27
C GLY A 20 -8.29 4.08 -17.28
N ASP A 21 -7.86 4.34 -18.50
CA ASP A 21 -7.85 3.40 -19.63
C ASP A 21 -6.38 3.03 -19.94
N GLY A 22 -6.00 1.79 -19.62
CA GLY A 22 -4.62 1.29 -19.75
C GLY A 22 -3.65 1.53 -18.59
N THR A 23 -3.92 2.49 -17.71
CA THR A 23 -3.27 2.62 -16.39
C THR A 23 -4.29 2.97 -15.31
N VAL A 24 -4.00 2.63 -14.07
CA VAL A 24 -4.91 2.77 -12.93
C VAL A 24 -4.54 4.01 -12.14
N SER A 25 -5.56 4.82 -11.89
CA SER A 25 -5.58 5.84 -10.84
C SER A 25 -6.68 5.47 -9.84
N ALA A 26 -6.42 5.59 -8.54
CA ALA A 26 -7.37 5.20 -7.50
C ALA A 26 -6.98 5.82 -6.15
N VAL A 27 -7.87 5.72 -5.17
CA VAL A 27 -7.55 5.94 -3.76
C VAL A 27 -7.39 4.59 -3.07
N ILE A 28 -6.18 4.32 -2.55
CA ILE A 28 -5.87 3.13 -1.78
C ILE A 28 -6.14 3.42 -0.31
N VAL A 29 -7.00 2.62 0.31
CA VAL A 29 -7.39 2.77 1.71
C VAL A 29 -6.86 1.59 2.52
N LEU A 30 -6.02 1.92 3.50
CA LEU A 30 -5.35 0.98 4.39
C LEU A 30 -5.85 1.19 5.81
N ASP A 31 -6.27 0.13 6.48
CA ASP A 31 -6.44 0.14 7.94
C ASP A 31 -5.15 -0.41 8.57
N LEU A 32 -4.70 0.22 9.66
CA LEU A 32 -3.47 -0.15 10.37
C LEU A 32 -3.77 -0.68 11.78
N ASP A 33 -2.84 -1.45 12.33
CA ASP A 33 -2.94 -1.98 13.69
C ASP A 33 -2.63 -0.92 14.78
N MET A 34 -2.13 0.25 14.38
CA MET A 34 -1.82 1.38 15.26
C MET A 34 -2.28 2.72 14.68
N PRO A 35 -2.58 3.70 15.54
CA PRO A 35 -2.83 5.06 15.08
C PRO A 35 -1.55 5.71 14.55
N LEU A 36 -1.71 6.57 13.55
CA LEU A 36 -0.66 7.45 13.04
C LEU A 36 -0.90 8.88 13.49
N ARG A 37 0.15 9.57 13.94
CA ARG A 37 0.09 11.00 14.23
C ARG A 37 0.09 11.80 12.94
N ASP A 38 -0.44 13.02 12.98
CA ASP A 38 -0.59 13.86 11.78
C ASP A 38 0.74 14.34 11.20
N ASP A 39 1.79 14.35 12.02
CA ASP A 39 3.15 14.76 11.67
C ASP A 39 4.03 13.60 11.14
N GLN A 40 3.47 12.40 10.97
CA GLN A 40 4.21 11.27 10.42
C GLN A 40 4.24 11.29 8.90
N ARG A 41 5.40 10.98 8.32
CA ARG A 41 5.55 10.82 6.87
C ARG A 41 5.23 9.39 6.48
N VAL A 42 4.22 9.22 5.64
CA VAL A 42 3.75 7.90 5.20
C VAL A 42 3.98 7.68 3.71
N LEU A 43 4.50 6.51 3.35
CA LEU A 43 4.61 6.01 1.98
C LEU A 43 3.79 4.74 1.81
N LEU A 44 3.13 4.60 0.68
CA LEU A 44 2.67 3.33 0.14
C LEU A 44 3.73 2.81 -0.84
N LEU A 45 4.17 1.59 -0.64
CA LEU A 45 5.08 0.86 -1.52
C LEU A 45 4.29 -0.28 -2.17
N LEU A 46 4.34 -0.37 -3.49
CA LEU A 46 3.68 -1.41 -4.27
C LEU A 46 4.73 -2.17 -5.08
N ASP A 47 4.80 -3.49 -4.91
CA ASP A 47 5.65 -4.38 -5.68
C ASP A 47 4.78 -5.39 -6.41
N GLU A 48 4.94 -5.54 -7.72
CA GLU A 48 4.10 -6.45 -8.51
C GLU A 48 4.19 -7.89 -8.01
N LYS A 49 3.04 -8.48 -7.70
CA LYS A 49 2.95 -9.86 -7.24
C LYS A 49 2.99 -10.80 -8.44
N ARG A 50 4.01 -11.65 -8.48
CA ARG A 50 4.20 -12.69 -9.53
C ARG A 50 4.24 -12.07 -10.94
N PRO A 51 5.24 -11.23 -11.26
CA PRO A 51 5.38 -10.65 -12.59
C PRO A 51 5.59 -11.76 -13.64
N PRO A 52 5.16 -11.54 -14.90
CA PRO A 52 5.45 -12.44 -16.01
C PRO A 52 6.96 -12.67 -16.19
N ALA A 53 7.34 -13.89 -16.58
CA ALA A 53 8.71 -14.21 -16.92
C ALA A 53 9.21 -13.34 -18.09
N GLY A 54 10.49 -12.96 -18.06
CA GLY A 54 11.11 -12.20 -19.15
C GLY A 54 10.92 -10.69 -19.10
N ARG A 55 10.28 -10.14 -18.05
CA ARG A 55 10.33 -8.69 -17.77
C ARG A 55 10.58 -8.40 -16.28
N PRO A 56 11.19 -7.26 -15.95
CA PRO A 56 11.24 -6.79 -14.58
C PRO A 56 9.83 -6.59 -13.98
N ALA A 57 9.71 -6.80 -12.67
CA ALA A 57 8.53 -6.46 -11.89
C ALA A 57 8.30 -4.95 -11.91
N TYR A 58 7.04 -4.51 -11.97
CA TYR A 58 6.72 -3.11 -11.70
C TYR A 58 6.76 -2.81 -10.20
N GLY A 59 7.31 -1.65 -9.85
CA GLY A 59 7.35 -1.14 -8.48
C GLY A 59 6.92 0.33 -8.45
N TYR A 60 6.19 0.72 -7.41
CA TYR A 60 5.72 2.09 -7.22
C TYR A 60 5.86 2.56 -5.78
N GLN A 61 6.03 3.87 -5.61
CA GLN A 61 6.01 4.53 -4.31
C GLN A 61 5.10 5.77 -4.38
N PHE A 62 4.16 5.86 -3.45
CA PHE A 62 3.25 7.00 -3.34
C PHE A 62 3.33 7.61 -1.95
N ARG A 63 3.37 8.94 -1.88
CA ARG A 63 3.35 9.67 -0.61
C ARG A 63 1.90 9.89 -0.18
N ALA A 64 1.61 9.63 1.08
CA ALA A 64 0.37 10.13 1.68
C ALA A 64 0.43 11.67 1.79
N PRO A 65 -0.71 12.36 1.93
CA PRO A 65 -0.74 13.78 2.30
C PRO A 65 0.12 14.05 3.54
N PHE A 66 0.80 15.21 3.55
CA PHE A 66 1.60 15.65 4.70
C PHE A 66 1.32 17.14 4.99
N PRO A 67 0.91 17.49 6.23
CA PRO A 67 0.54 16.57 7.32
C PRO A 67 -0.62 15.66 6.91
N LEU A 68 -0.78 14.51 7.58
CA LEU A 68 -1.89 13.59 7.28
C LEU A 68 -3.27 14.24 7.53
N GLY A 69 -3.29 15.26 8.39
CA GLY A 69 -4.46 16.08 8.70
C GLY A 69 -5.53 15.33 9.51
N PRO A 70 -6.61 16.04 9.88
CA PRO A 70 -7.73 15.47 10.61
C PRO A 70 -8.36 14.31 9.84
N ARG A 71 -8.51 13.17 10.51
CA ARG A 71 -9.08 11.93 9.94
C ARG A 71 -10.12 11.35 10.92
N PRO A 72 -11.26 10.82 10.44
CA PRO A 72 -12.24 10.18 11.31
C PRO A 72 -11.68 8.99 12.11
N ASP A 73 -10.68 8.29 11.54
CA ASP A 73 -9.95 7.21 12.19
C ASP A 73 -8.44 7.41 11.99
N PRO A 74 -7.65 7.61 13.08
CA PRO A 74 -6.20 7.79 12.97
C PRO A 74 -5.45 6.52 12.53
N LYS A 75 -6.10 5.35 12.53
CA LYS A 75 -5.55 4.08 12.01
C LYS A 75 -5.78 3.92 10.51
N ARG A 76 -6.58 4.79 9.89
CA ARG A 76 -6.88 4.73 8.47
C ARG A 76 -6.04 5.73 7.68
N VAL A 77 -5.46 5.26 6.59
CA VAL A 77 -4.73 6.10 5.62
C VAL A 77 -5.35 5.95 4.25
N ARG A 78 -5.55 7.08 3.57
CA ARG A 78 -6.02 7.16 2.19
C ARG A 78 -4.88 7.74 1.35
N ILE A 79 -4.46 7.02 0.30
CA ILE A 79 -3.33 7.41 -0.54
C ILE A 79 -3.76 7.34 -1.99
N ALA A 80 -3.74 8.48 -2.68
CA ALA A 80 -4.02 8.54 -4.10
C ALA A 80 -2.85 7.95 -4.89
N VAL A 81 -3.16 7.08 -5.85
CA VAL A 81 -2.21 6.50 -6.81
C VAL A 81 -2.61 6.88 -8.22
N LYS A 82 -1.62 7.03 -9.11
CA LYS A 82 -1.83 7.40 -10.52
C LYS A 82 -0.81 6.71 -11.40
N GLY A 83 -1.21 6.29 -12.59
CA GLY A 83 -0.32 5.70 -13.59
C GLY A 83 0.20 4.30 -13.23
N VAL A 84 -0.52 3.58 -12.36
CA VAL A 84 -0.14 2.22 -11.95
C VAL A 84 -0.52 1.24 -13.06
N ARG A 85 0.36 0.31 -13.43
CA ARG A 85 0.04 -0.73 -14.41
C ARG A 85 -1.01 -1.68 -13.82
N PRO A 86 -1.99 -2.17 -14.61
CA PRO A 86 -2.96 -3.13 -14.09
C PRO A 86 -2.27 -4.45 -13.72
N ALA A 87 -2.26 -4.79 -12.43
CA ALA A 87 -1.75 -6.05 -11.88
C ALA A 87 -2.18 -6.21 -10.41
N VAL A 88 -1.85 -7.34 -9.80
CA VAL A 88 -1.91 -7.51 -8.33
C VAL A 88 -0.58 -7.06 -7.74
N TYR A 89 -0.62 -6.29 -6.66
CA TYR A 89 0.57 -5.78 -5.98
C TYR A 89 0.63 -6.26 -4.54
N LEU A 90 1.83 -6.62 -4.07
CA LEU A 90 2.19 -6.65 -2.66
C LEU A 90 2.27 -5.20 -2.17
N ALA A 91 1.58 -4.91 -1.08
CA ALA A 91 1.51 -3.57 -0.52
C ALA A 91 2.21 -3.50 0.84
N ARG A 92 3.05 -2.48 1.00
CA ARG A 92 3.62 -2.10 2.30
C ARG A 92 3.32 -0.65 2.58
N VAL A 93 3.17 -0.33 3.85
CA VAL A 93 3.16 1.05 4.34
C VAL A 93 4.49 1.33 5.04
N GLN A 94 5.06 2.50 4.84
CA GLN A 94 6.21 2.98 5.60
C GLN A 94 5.81 4.24 6.36
N ALA A 95 5.89 4.22 7.69
CA ALA A 95 5.68 5.39 8.53
C ALA A 95 7.00 5.80 9.17
N ASP A 96 7.45 7.04 8.95
CA ASP A 96 8.71 7.60 9.46
C ASP A 96 9.94 6.69 9.26
N GLY A 97 10.01 6.00 8.12
CA GLY A 97 11.11 5.09 7.81
C GLY A 97 10.86 3.62 8.17
N VAL A 98 9.85 3.31 9.00
CA VAL A 98 9.55 1.95 9.43
C VAL A 98 8.52 1.30 8.51
N GLN A 99 8.90 0.22 7.83
CA GLN A 99 8.05 -0.48 6.87
C GLN A 99 7.21 -1.60 7.53
N SER A 100 5.98 -1.78 7.08
CA SER A 100 5.13 -2.91 7.46
C SER A 100 5.69 -4.24 6.99
N ALA A 101 5.20 -5.34 7.57
CA ALA A 101 5.57 -6.69 7.17
C ALA A 101 4.82 -7.11 5.91
N LEU A 102 5.49 -7.97 5.13
CA LEU A 102 4.82 -8.86 4.20
C LEU A 102 4.60 -10.21 4.90
N THR A 103 3.58 -10.93 4.48
CA THR A 103 3.32 -12.32 4.83
C THR A 103 3.90 -13.25 3.77
N PHE A 104 4.16 -14.48 4.19
CA PHE A 104 4.69 -15.53 3.34
C PHE A 104 3.67 -16.65 3.21
N SER A 105 3.64 -17.25 2.03
CA SER A 105 3.01 -18.55 1.80
C SER A 105 3.80 -19.66 2.48
N ASN A 106 3.22 -20.86 2.55
CA ASN A 106 3.90 -22.06 3.08
C ASN A 106 5.17 -22.44 2.29
N GLU A 107 5.29 -21.96 1.05
CA GLU A 107 6.45 -22.17 0.17
C GLU A 107 7.53 -21.09 0.33
N GLY A 108 7.34 -20.13 1.24
CA GLY A 108 8.28 -19.03 1.50
C GLY A 108 8.19 -17.88 0.49
N ALA A 109 7.24 -17.91 -0.46
CA ALA A 109 6.99 -16.79 -1.36
C ALA A 109 6.14 -15.71 -0.67
N PHE A 110 6.42 -14.42 -0.92
CA PHE A 110 5.58 -13.32 -0.44
C PHE A 110 4.15 -13.43 -0.97
N GLU A 111 3.18 -13.28 -0.07
CA GLU A 111 1.76 -13.51 -0.40
C GLU A 111 0.85 -12.33 -0.08
N GLY A 112 1.19 -11.46 0.87
CA GLY A 112 0.44 -10.24 1.14
C GLY A 112 1.13 -9.30 2.12
N PRO A 113 0.45 -8.23 2.58
CA PRO A 113 -0.86 -7.75 2.12
C PRO A 113 -0.89 -7.46 0.63
N VAL A 114 -2.07 -7.61 -0.01
CA VAL A 114 -2.23 -7.39 -1.47
C VAL A 114 -3.28 -6.36 -1.79
N VAL A 115 -3.07 -5.67 -2.91
CA VAL A 115 -4.08 -4.85 -3.57
C VAL A 115 -4.22 -5.30 -5.02
N ASP A 116 -5.46 -5.57 -5.44
CA ASP A 116 -5.76 -5.91 -6.82
C ASP A 116 -6.07 -4.63 -7.60
N LEU A 117 -5.14 -4.28 -8.50
CA LEU A 117 -5.30 -3.19 -9.46
C LEU A 117 -5.43 -3.74 -10.89
N GLY A 118 -5.67 -5.04 -11.06
CA GLY A 118 -6.01 -5.66 -12.35
C GLY A 118 -7.32 -5.10 -12.92
N ALA A 119 -7.64 -5.44 -14.17
CA ALA A 119 -8.87 -4.97 -14.83
C ALA A 119 -10.12 -5.28 -13.97
N PRO A 120 -11.13 -4.39 -13.91
CA PRO A 120 -12.38 -4.71 -13.25
C PRO A 120 -12.96 -6.00 -13.83
N ARG A 121 -13.36 -6.92 -12.94
CA ARG A 121 -14.07 -8.14 -13.32
C ARG A 121 -15.50 -7.84 -13.72
#